data_AF-A0A935QTR4-F1
#
_entry.id   AF-A0A935QTR4-F1
#
_cell.length_a   1.000
_cell.length_b   1.000
_cell.length_c   1.000
_cell.angle_alpha   90.00
_cell.angle_beta   90.00
_cell.angle_gamma   90.00
#
_symmetry.space_group_name_H-M   'P 1'
#
loop_
_entity.id
_entity.type
_entity.pdbx_description
1 polymer ?
#
loop_
_entity_poly.entity_id
_entity_poly.type
_entity_poly.pdbx_seq_one_letter_code
_entity_poly.pdbx_strand_id
1 'polypeptide(L)'
;MLMFLSLWACGLDQTTNPITPLGAREQLLRLSVDLRGVHPSEEELLAIEAAAASEDPAAFDETYTLFADRYLTDPRFLGRVEELFNHSFRTRTGDVYFDLEEVGLGYLGDERAARSIGDEPLKLIRYVTEHDLPYTELVTADYTVADPTLATLWDLELQDPDADGWQRARYRDGREHAGVLSMTSLWLRYPSAGVNANRHRANTVTRVLLCDDYLARPVSFSRSQIDALTSGDPEDVIRETPTCQSCHSSLDPLASHFFGFWWEIEGDLTEQTLYRPEDEEMWKDHHNREPGYFGKPTANLAELGMLLAEDTRLVDCAVKTVFEGVTQRATSEADWAELSEHRAAFEDGGLTLRALARSVVLSEEYRAAATSDAELAARLPTVKQVSPTQLASIIEDITGYAWTFDGREGLSDQSTGLPVLAGGIDSRYVTTPNHDPSVGLVFIQERLAQSAGRYVAEHDLDPNREGDALMLQYVTVLDTPESNPAAFEAQIRDLFLRVRGVPLAEDATEPARLMALWKQLYSAEGSAERAWAGVVSVALRDPRILFY
;
A
#
# COMPACT_ATOMS: atom_id res chain seq x y z
N MET A 1 58.11 -43.43 17.97
CA MET A 1 57.37 -42.39 18.72
C MET A 1 56.51 -41.64 17.72
N LEU A 2 55.36 -42.21 17.37
CA LEU A 2 54.37 -41.64 16.46
C LEU A 2 53.15 -41.33 17.34
N MET A 3 52.97 -40.05 17.65
CA MET A 3 51.85 -39.56 18.45
C MET A 3 50.68 -39.25 17.54
N PHE A 4 49.56 -39.93 17.81
CA PHE A 4 48.23 -39.62 17.31
C PHE A 4 47.81 -38.20 17.72
N LEU A 5 47.27 -37.44 16.76
CA LEU A 5 46.48 -36.24 17.02
C LEU A 5 45.10 -36.47 16.42
N SER A 6 44.23 -37.06 17.23
CA SER A 6 42.79 -37.14 17.02
C SER A 6 42.17 -35.80 17.37
N LEU A 7 41.86 -34.99 16.35
CA LEU A 7 40.99 -33.82 16.46
C LEU A 7 39.55 -34.31 16.65
N TRP A 8 39.03 -34.15 17.86
CA TRP A 8 37.62 -34.29 18.16
C TRP A 8 36.86 -33.18 17.44
N ALA A 9 35.95 -33.56 16.56
CA ALA A 9 34.91 -32.68 16.06
C ALA A 9 34.00 -32.31 17.24
N CYS A 10 33.91 -31.02 17.58
CA CYS A 10 32.81 -30.51 18.39
C CYS A 10 31.52 -30.77 17.60
N GLY A 11 30.56 -31.42 18.24
CA GLY A 11 29.20 -31.51 17.73
C GLY A 11 28.69 -30.10 17.49
N LEU A 12 28.21 -29.85 16.28
CA LEU A 12 27.30 -28.75 16.03
C LEU A 12 26.07 -29.02 16.90
N ASP A 13 25.92 -28.24 17.97
CA ASP A 13 24.62 -28.09 18.61
C ASP A 13 23.64 -27.76 17.49
N GLN A 14 22.55 -28.54 17.41
CA GLN A 14 21.41 -28.15 16.60
C GLN A 14 20.99 -26.78 17.11
N THR A 15 21.31 -25.73 16.36
CA THR A 15 20.78 -24.39 16.62
C THR A 15 19.28 -24.52 16.54
N THR A 16 18.63 -24.56 17.69
CA THR A 16 17.19 -24.40 17.81
C THR A 16 16.83 -23.16 17.02
N ASN A 17 15.97 -23.29 15.99
CA ASN A 17 15.49 -22.13 15.25
C ASN A 17 14.98 -21.10 16.28
N PRO A 18 15.53 -19.87 16.31
CA PRO A 18 15.17 -18.89 17.32
C PRO A 18 13.72 -18.40 17.17
N ILE A 19 13.09 -18.65 16.02
CA ILE A 19 11.73 -18.19 15.71
C ILE A 19 10.68 -19.19 16.21
N THR A 20 9.68 -18.67 16.91
CA THR A 20 8.43 -19.38 17.22
C THR A 20 7.34 -18.87 16.28
N PRO A 21 6.74 -19.74 15.44
CA PRO A 21 5.70 -19.31 14.50
C PRO A 21 4.36 -19.04 15.19
N LEU A 22 3.51 -18.26 14.53
CA LEU A 22 2.10 -18.08 14.87
C LEU A 22 1.32 -19.39 14.80
N GLY A 23 0.15 -19.44 15.44
CA GLY A 23 -0.78 -20.56 15.26
C GLY A 23 -1.24 -20.68 13.79
N ALA A 24 -1.64 -21.87 13.37
CA ALA A 24 -2.07 -22.15 11.99
C ALA A 24 -3.12 -21.16 11.46
N ARG A 25 -4.15 -20.89 12.27
CA ARG A 25 -5.23 -19.95 11.98
C ARG A 25 -4.74 -18.50 11.88
N GLU A 26 -3.86 -18.08 12.78
CA GLU A 26 -3.27 -16.74 12.80
C GLU A 26 -2.37 -16.50 11.59
N GLN A 27 -1.57 -17.50 11.18
CA GLN A 27 -0.75 -17.41 9.97
C GLN A 27 -1.60 -17.19 8.71
N LEU A 28 -2.73 -17.90 8.59
CA LEU A 28 -3.61 -17.76 7.43
C LEU A 28 -4.42 -16.45 7.46
N LEU A 29 -4.85 -16.00 8.63
CA LEU A 29 -5.45 -14.68 8.83
C LEU A 29 -4.51 -13.58 8.35
N ARG A 30 -3.26 -13.60 8.83
CA ARG A 30 -2.24 -12.64 8.43
C ARG A 30 -1.98 -12.64 6.94
N LEU A 31 -1.81 -13.83 6.36
CA LEU A 31 -1.60 -14.00 4.92
C LEU A 31 -2.75 -13.39 4.10
N SER A 32 -3.99 -13.67 4.49
CA SER A 32 -5.16 -13.17 3.77
C SER A 32 -5.36 -11.67 3.91
N VAL A 33 -5.15 -11.11 5.10
CA VAL A 33 -5.31 -9.66 5.30
C VAL A 33 -4.23 -8.89 4.55
N ASP A 34 -2.97 -9.34 4.57
CA ASP A 34 -1.88 -8.69 3.83
C ASP A 34 -2.07 -8.79 2.30
N LEU A 35 -2.47 -9.96 1.79
CA LEU A 35 -2.57 -10.20 0.33
C LEU A 35 -3.93 -9.85 -0.27
N ARG A 36 -5.03 -9.87 0.49
CA ARG A 36 -6.39 -9.65 -0.02
C ARG A 36 -7.15 -8.54 0.71
N GLY A 37 -6.72 -8.13 1.89
CA GLY A 37 -7.43 -7.15 2.71
C GLY A 37 -8.74 -7.65 3.31
N VAL A 38 -8.95 -8.97 3.38
CA VAL A 38 -10.15 -9.61 3.97
C VAL A 38 -9.75 -10.81 4.81
N HIS A 39 -10.65 -11.27 5.68
CA HIS A 39 -10.42 -12.51 6.43
C HIS A 39 -10.55 -13.75 5.53
N PRO A 40 -9.86 -14.86 5.84
CA PRO A 40 -10.16 -16.16 5.24
C PRO A 40 -11.57 -16.61 5.63
N SER A 41 -12.17 -17.42 4.77
CA SER A 41 -13.40 -18.15 5.12
C SER A 41 -13.12 -19.19 6.21
N GLU A 42 -14.15 -19.56 6.96
CA GLU A 42 -14.02 -20.59 8.00
C GLU A 42 -13.60 -21.95 7.43
N GLU A 43 -13.99 -22.27 6.19
CA GLU A 43 -13.55 -23.49 5.50
C GLU A 43 -12.02 -23.49 5.30
N GLU A 44 -11.45 -22.36 4.89
CA GLU A 44 -10.01 -22.21 4.71
C GLU A 44 -9.25 -22.30 6.04
N LEU A 45 -9.81 -21.72 7.11
CA LEU A 45 -9.24 -21.79 8.45
C LEU A 45 -9.24 -23.22 9.00
N LEU A 46 -10.35 -23.95 8.85
CA LEU A 46 -10.43 -25.35 9.26
C LEU A 46 -9.48 -26.23 8.42
N ALA A 47 -9.29 -25.92 7.14
CA ALA A 47 -8.37 -26.65 6.27
C ALA A 47 -6.91 -26.50 6.72
N ILE A 48 -6.46 -25.28 7.05
CA ILE A 48 -5.08 -25.07 7.52
C ILE A 48 -4.86 -25.66 8.92
N GLU A 49 -5.86 -25.66 9.78
CA GLU A 49 -5.82 -26.31 11.10
C GLU A 49 -5.73 -27.83 10.97
N ALA A 50 -6.49 -28.43 10.05
CA ALA A 50 -6.41 -29.85 9.75
C ALA A 50 -5.03 -30.23 9.20
N ALA A 51 -4.44 -29.40 8.33
CA ALA A 51 -3.09 -29.59 7.82
C ALA A 51 -2.04 -29.51 8.95
N ALA A 52 -2.20 -28.57 9.89
CA ALA A 52 -1.32 -28.43 11.05
C ALA A 52 -1.40 -29.63 12.02
N ALA A 53 -2.58 -30.26 12.12
CA ALA A 53 -2.83 -31.43 12.96
C ALA A 53 -2.46 -32.77 12.27
N SER A 54 -2.04 -32.73 11.00
CA SER A 54 -1.67 -33.91 10.22
C SER A 54 -0.42 -34.61 10.78
N GLU A 55 -0.34 -35.92 10.61
CA GLU A 55 0.88 -36.68 10.90
C GLU A 55 1.98 -36.47 9.84
N ASP A 56 1.63 -35.91 8.67
CA ASP A 56 2.59 -35.57 7.62
C ASP A 56 3.26 -34.22 7.93
N PRO A 57 4.59 -34.18 8.18
CA PRO A 57 5.29 -32.95 8.53
C PRO A 57 5.30 -31.90 7.42
N ALA A 58 5.05 -32.27 6.16
CA ALA A 58 5.01 -31.32 5.04
C ALA A 58 3.61 -30.70 4.83
N ALA A 59 2.56 -31.31 5.40
CA ALA A 59 1.18 -30.95 5.07
C ALA A 59 0.85 -29.49 5.35
N PHE A 60 1.36 -28.93 6.46
CA PHE A 60 1.15 -27.52 6.79
C PHE A 60 1.78 -26.59 5.75
N ASP A 61 3.08 -26.75 5.47
CA ASP A 61 3.82 -25.84 4.59
C ASP A 61 3.32 -25.94 3.14
N GLU A 62 2.94 -27.14 2.67
CA GLU A 62 2.32 -27.33 1.36
C GLU A 62 0.96 -26.62 1.26
N THR A 63 0.11 -26.77 2.29
CA THR A 63 -1.21 -26.13 2.34
C THR A 63 -1.09 -24.60 2.45
N TYR A 64 -0.18 -24.11 3.29
CA TYR A 64 0.10 -22.69 3.43
C TYR A 64 0.59 -22.08 2.12
N THR A 65 1.52 -22.75 1.43
CA THR A 65 2.03 -22.33 0.13
C THR A 65 0.93 -22.28 -0.92
N LEU A 66 0.04 -23.28 -0.95
CA LEU A 66 -1.12 -23.29 -1.85
C LEU A 66 -2.06 -22.09 -1.60
N PHE A 67 -2.29 -21.74 -0.34
CA PHE A 67 -3.06 -20.55 0.00
C PHE A 67 -2.37 -19.26 -0.41
N ALA A 68 -1.05 -19.14 -0.19
CA ALA A 68 -0.28 -17.99 -0.62
C ALA A 68 -0.37 -17.79 -2.15
N ASP A 69 -0.16 -18.86 -2.92
CA ASP A 69 -0.23 -18.84 -4.38
C ASP A 69 -1.63 -18.46 -4.87
N ARG A 70 -2.68 -19.04 -4.27
CA ARG A 70 -4.06 -18.70 -4.62
C ARG A 70 -4.39 -17.24 -4.29
N TYR A 71 -3.99 -16.74 -3.12
CA TYR A 71 -4.28 -15.37 -2.70
C TYR A 71 -3.50 -14.33 -3.49
N LEU A 72 -2.27 -14.65 -3.93
CA LEU A 72 -1.55 -13.81 -4.87
C LEU A 72 -2.39 -13.64 -6.14
N THR A 73 -2.97 -14.71 -6.70
CA THR A 73 -3.81 -14.64 -7.91
C THR A 73 -5.20 -13.99 -7.71
N ASP A 74 -5.61 -13.70 -6.47
CA ASP A 74 -6.88 -13.03 -6.19
C ASP A 74 -6.85 -11.59 -6.73
N PRO A 75 -7.90 -11.11 -7.43
CA PRO A 75 -7.95 -9.73 -7.94
C PRO A 75 -7.74 -8.66 -6.87
N ARG A 76 -8.05 -8.95 -5.60
CA ARG A 76 -7.83 -8.04 -4.47
C ARG A 76 -6.35 -7.76 -4.22
N PHE A 77 -5.44 -8.68 -4.56
CA PHE A 77 -3.99 -8.47 -4.43
C PHE A 77 -3.50 -7.25 -5.19
N LEU A 78 -4.09 -6.97 -6.35
CA LEU A 78 -3.74 -5.80 -7.15
C LEU A 78 -4.05 -4.49 -6.42
N GLY A 79 -5.14 -4.44 -5.64
CA GLY A 79 -5.46 -3.28 -4.78
C GLY A 79 -4.47 -3.12 -3.62
N ARG A 80 -3.98 -4.24 -3.05
CA ARG A 80 -2.91 -4.21 -2.04
C ARG A 80 -1.62 -3.63 -2.61
N VAL A 81 -1.23 -4.05 -3.81
CA VAL A 81 -0.04 -3.53 -4.50
C VAL A 81 -0.15 -2.02 -4.73
N GLU A 82 -1.28 -1.53 -5.22
CA GLU A 82 -1.49 -0.08 -5.40
C GLU A 82 -1.32 0.70 -4.07
N GLU A 83 -1.86 0.19 -2.97
CA GLU A 83 -1.71 0.83 -1.65
C GLU A 83 -0.25 0.84 -1.19
N LEU A 84 0.44 -0.30 -1.26
CA LEU A 84 1.84 -0.44 -0.88
C LEU A 84 2.71 0.57 -1.62
N PHE A 85 2.55 0.66 -2.93
CA PHE A 85 3.32 1.59 -3.76
C PHE A 85 2.89 3.04 -3.60
N ASN A 86 1.63 3.32 -3.23
CA ASN A 86 1.21 4.69 -2.91
C ASN A 86 1.93 5.24 -1.66
N HIS A 87 2.41 4.40 -0.72
CA HIS A 87 3.23 4.89 0.39
C HIS A 87 4.57 5.50 -0.07
N SER A 88 5.10 5.01 -1.21
CA SER A 88 6.31 5.50 -1.85
C SER A 88 6.03 6.62 -2.85
N PHE A 89 5.11 6.41 -3.80
CA PHE A 89 4.75 7.36 -4.86
C PHE A 89 3.92 8.54 -4.37
N ARG A 90 3.08 8.35 -3.35
CA ARG A 90 2.27 9.39 -2.68
C ARG A 90 1.48 10.24 -3.67
N THR A 91 0.83 9.61 -4.63
CA THR A 91 0.09 10.28 -5.71
C THR A 91 -1.40 10.43 -5.39
N ARG A 92 -1.97 9.58 -4.55
CA ARG A 92 -3.36 9.72 -4.07
C ARG A 92 -3.48 10.80 -3.00
N THR A 93 -3.52 12.08 -3.39
CA THR A 93 -3.72 13.20 -2.44
C THR A 93 -5.18 13.61 -2.28
N GLY A 94 -6.05 13.22 -3.23
CA GLY A 94 -7.43 13.71 -3.28
C GLY A 94 -7.55 15.15 -3.80
N ASP A 95 -6.47 15.72 -4.32
CA ASP A 95 -6.42 17.09 -4.84
C ASP A 95 -6.34 17.11 -6.38
N VAL A 96 -6.94 18.14 -6.99
CA VAL A 96 -6.59 18.59 -8.34
C VAL A 96 -5.68 19.81 -8.21
N TYR A 97 -4.60 19.85 -8.98
CA TYR A 97 -3.57 20.90 -8.85
C TYR A 97 -3.86 22.17 -9.66
N PHE A 98 -5.05 22.26 -10.27
CA PHE A 98 -5.52 23.37 -11.08
C PHE A 98 -7.06 23.40 -11.05
N ASP A 99 -7.65 24.54 -11.45
CA ASP A 99 -9.10 24.71 -11.47
C ASP A 99 -9.69 24.10 -12.76
N LEU A 100 -10.54 23.09 -12.62
CA LEU A 100 -11.19 22.42 -13.76
C LEU A 100 -12.22 23.32 -14.46
N GLU A 101 -12.87 24.25 -13.77
CA GLU A 101 -13.80 25.18 -14.40
C GLU A 101 -13.07 26.15 -15.32
N GLU A 102 -11.91 26.66 -14.90
CA GLU A 102 -11.10 27.60 -15.68
C GLU A 102 -10.63 27.00 -17.02
N VAL A 103 -10.36 25.68 -17.05
CA VAL A 103 -9.95 24.96 -18.27
C VAL A 103 -11.13 24.30 -19.02
N GLY A 104 -12.37 24.58 -18.63
CA GLY A 104 -13.57 24.07 -19.31
C GLY A 104 -13.86 22.58 -19.07
N LEU A 105 -13.27 21.98 -18.04
CA LEU A 105 -13.38 20.56 -17.68
C LEU A 105 -14.15 20.32 -16.36
N GLY A 106 -14.81 21.34 -15.82
CA GLY A 106 -15.57 21.24 -14.55
C GLY A 106 -16.66 20.16 -14.54
N TYR A 107 -17.13 19.70 -15.71
CA TYR A 107 -18.09 18.59 -15.82
C TYR A 107 -17.52 17.22 -15.39
N LEU A 108 -16.20 17.06 -15.36
CA LEU A 108 -15.56 15.84 -14.85
C LEU A 108 -15.75 15.69 -13.34
N GLY A 109 -15.71 16.83 -12.63
CA GLY A 109 -15.74 16.94 -11.17
C GLY A 109 -14.37 16.66 -10.53
N ASP A 110 -14.02 17.46 -9.51
CA ASP A 110 -12.70 17.41 -8.85
C ASP A 110 -12.37 16.02 -8.29
N GLU A 111 -13.34 15.35 -7.67
CA GLU A 111 -13.14 14.03 -7.07
C GLU A 111 -12.71 12.99 -8.11
N ARG A 112 -13.42 12.91 -9.24
CA ARG A 112 -13.11 11.97 -10.31
C ARG A 112 -11.75 12.29 -10.92
N ALA A 113 -11.48 13.57 -11.18
CA ALA A 113 -10.20 14.01 -11.73
C ALA A 113 -9.03 13.72 -10.76
N ALA A 114 -9.16 14.06 -9.47
CA ALA A 114 -8.14 13.81 -8.46
C ALA A 114 -7.82 12.32 -8.34
N ARG A 115 -8.85 11.45 -8.38
CA ARG A 115 -8.67 10.00 -8.38
C ARG A 115 -7.91 9.53 -9.63
N SER A 116 -8.34 9.94 -10.82
CA SER A 116 -7.68 9.52 -12.07
C SER A 116 -6.24 10.04 -12.19
N ILE A 117 -5.98 11.30 -11.79
CA ILE A 117 -4.62 11.86 -11.74
C ILE A 117 -3.76 11.11 -10.73
N GLY A 118 -4.24 10.90 -9.51
CA GLY A 118 -3.48 10.21 -8.47
C GLY A 118 -3.18 8.74 -8.80
N ASP A 119 -4.02 8.10 -9.61
CA ASP A 119 -3.92 6.67 -9.91
C ASP A 119 -3.03 6.34 -11.12
N GLU A 120 -2.71 7.25 -12.04
CA GLU A 120 -1.96 6.89 -13.27
C GLU A 120 -0.68 6.07 -12.99
N PRO A 121 0.22 6.47 -12.07
CA PRO A 121 1.43 5.68 -11.80
C PRO A 121 1.12 4.34 -11.12
N LEU A 122 0.11 4.32 -10.24
CA LEU A 122 -0.31 3.12 -9.52
C LEU A 122 -0.99 2.11 -10.46
N LYS A 123 -1.67 2.58 -11.50
CA LYS A 123 -2.36 1.74 -12.49
C LYS A 123 -1.38 1.11 -13.48
N LEU A 124 -0.25 1.76 -13.77
CA LEU A 124 0.86 1.08 -14.45
C LEU A 124 1.46 -0.03 -13.58
N ILE A 125 1.68 0.21 -12.29
CA ILE A 125 2.16 -0.83 -11.36
C ILE A 125 1.18 -2.00 -11.27
N ARG A 126 -0.12 -1.70 -11.17
CA ARG A 126 -1.19 -2.70 -11.26
C ARG A 126 -1.10 -3.49 -12.55
N TYR A 127 -1.00 -2.81 -13.70
CA TYR A 127 -0.94 -3.47 -15.01
C TYR A 127 0.27 -4.40 -15.13
N VAL A 128 1.44 -3.95 -14.69
CA VAL A 128 2.68 -4.76 -14.64
C VAL A 128 2.49 -6.00 -13.76
N THR A 129 1.85 -5.85 -12.60
CA THR A 129 1.57 -6.97 -11.68
C THR A 129 0.52 -7.93 -12.22
N GLU A 130 -0.54 -7.41 -12.84
CA GLU A 130 -1.65 -8.20 -13.38
C GLU A 130 -1.20 -9.12 -14.50
N HIS A 131 -0.24 -8.67 -15.32
CA HIS A 131 0.29 -9.39 -16.48
C HIS A 131 1.63 -10.08 -16.22
N ASP A 132 2.11 -10.11 -14.97
CA ASP A 132 3.40 -10.69 -14.57
C ASP A 132 4.57 -10.20 -15.43
N LEU A 133 4.59 -8.89 -15.73
CA LEU A 133 5.69 -8.24 -16.44
C LEU A 133 6.86 -7.98 -15.48
N PRO A 134 8.10 -7.92 -15.99
CA PRO A 134 9.25 -7.52 -15.18
C PRO A 134 9.05 -6.13 -14.60
N TYR A 135 9.43 -5.93 -13.34
CA TYR A 135 9.30 -4.65 -12.64
C TYR A 135 10.03 -3.48 -13.32
N THR A 136 11.05 -3.77 -14.14
CA THR A 136 11.73 -2.78 -14.98
C THR A 136 10.77 -2.09 -15.97
N GLU A 137 9.66 -2.72 -16.33
CA GLU A 137 8.60 -2.14 -17.18
C GLU A 137 8.07 -0.81 -16.63
N LEU A 138 8.15 -0.57 -15.31
CA LEU A 138 7.77 0.71 -14.71
C LEU A 138 8.51 1.91 -15.28
N VAL A 139 9.73 1.72 -15.80
CA VAL A 139 10.56 2.79 -16.37
C VAL A 139 10.85 2.58 -17.86
N THR A 140 10.57 1.38 -18.41
CA THR A 140 10.82 1.07 -19.83
C THR A 140 9.55 0.99 -20.68
N ALA A 141 8.36 1.00 -20.08
CA ALA A 141 7.11 0.90 -20.84
C ALA A 141 7.01 2.00 -21.91
N ASP A 142 6.69 1.60 -23.13
CA ASP A 142 6.45 2.48 -24.28
C ASP A 142 4.98 2.96 -24.37
N TYR A 143 4.28 2.91 -23.24
CA TYR A 143 2.87 3.26 -23.08
C TYR A 143 2.60 3.85 -21.68
N THR A 144 1.45 4.49 -21.51
CA THR A 144 0.86 4.78 -20.20
C THR A 144 -0.41 3.94 -19.98
N VAL A 145 -1.02 4.00 -18.80
CA VAL A 145 -2.34 3.44 -18.52
C VAL A 145 -3.28 4.57 -18.17
N ALA A 146 -4.47 4.59 -18.76
CA ALA A 146 -5.42 5.68 -18.60
C ALA A 146 -6.87 5.18 -18.55
N ASP A 147 -7.71 5.94 -17.86
CA ASP A 147 -9.16 5.86 -17.97
C ASP A 147 -9.68 6.99 -18.89
N PRO A 148 -10.98 7.02 -19.23
CA PRO A 148 -11.55 8.09 -20.06
C PRO A 148 -11.39 9.51 -19.47
N THR A 149 -11.34 9.63 -18.14
CA THR A 149 -11.10 10.90 -17.44
C THR A 149 -9.71 11.43 -17.78
N LEU A 150 -8.69 10.60 -17.60
CA LEU A 150 -7.30 10.94 -17.85
C LEU A 150 -7.04 11.23 -19.33
N ALA A 151 -7.67 10.43 -20.20
CA ALA A 151 -7.59 10.65 -21.64
C ALA A 151 -8.18 11.99 -22.07
N THR A 152 -9.24 12.44 -21.39
CA THR A 152 -9.81 13.78 -21.59
C THR A 152 -8.88 14.88 -21.07
N LEU A 153 -8.26 14.68 -19.90
CA LEU A 153 -7.38 15.68 -19.28
C LEU A 153 -6.11 15.94 -20.09
N TRP A 154 -5.51 14.91 -20.71
CA TRP A 154 -4.21 15.01 -21.38
C TRP A 154 -4.20 14.59 -22.86
N ASP A 155 -5.36 14.56 -23.50
CA ASP A 155 -5.54 14.12 -24.90
C ASP A 155 -4.81 12.79 -25.19
N LEU A 156 -5.07 11.78 -24.35
CA LEU A 156 -4.47 10.46 -24.52
C LEU A 156 -5.23 9.66 -25.59
N GLU A 157 -4.48 8.93 -26.40
CA GLU A 157 -5.03 7.89 -27.26
C GLU A 157 -5.23 6.60 -26.44
N LEU A 158 -6.48 6.28 -26.13
CA LEU A 158 -6.86 4.98 -25.56
C LEU A 158 -6.70 3.86 -26.60
N GLN A 159 -6.27 2.68 -26.16
CA GLN A 159 -6.17 1.50 -27.04
C GLN A 159 -7.54 1.09 -27.60
N ASP A 160 -8.58 1.15 -26.77
CA ASP A 160 -9.99 0.93 -27.13
C ASP A 160 -10.82 2.13 -26.60
N PRO A 161 -11.12 3.12 -27.46
CA PRO A 161 -11.89 4.31 -27.08
C PRO A 161 -13.32 4.03 -26.61
N ASP A 162 -13.87 2.85 -26.93
CA ASP A 162 -15.23 2.47 -26.53
C ASP A 162 -15.25 1.68 -25.21
N ALA A 163 -14.09 1.23 -24.72
CA ALA A 163 -13.95 0.54 -23.44
C ALA A 163 -13.93 1.53 -22.26
N ASP A 164 -14.67 1.20 -21.21
CA ASP A 164 -14.62 1.92 -19.94
C ASP A 164 -13.46 1.40 -19.06
N GLY A 165 -13.06 2.18 -18.07
CA GLY A 165 -12.02 1.82 -17.11
C GLY A 165 -10.58 1.99 -17.63
N TRP A 166 -9.64 1.42 -16.87
CA TRP A 166 -8.20 1.60 -17.09
C TRP A 166 -7.66 0.65 -18.15
N GLN A 167 -6.92 1.20 -19.11
CA GLN A 167 -6.36 0.48 -20.24
C GLN A 167 -5.06 1.14 -20.72
N ARG A 168 -4.29 0.45 -21.58
CA ARG A 168 -3.11 1.06 -22.19
C ARG A 168 -3.52 2.27 -23.04
N ALA A 169 -2.68 3.30 -23.00
CA ALA A 169 -2.88 4.53 -23.74
C ALA A 169 -1.54 5.17 -24.14
N ARG A 170 -1.59 6.19 -25.01
CA ARG A 170 -0.42 6.94 -25.47
C ARG A 170 -0.65 8.44 -25.42
N TYR A 171 0.39 9.19 -25.03
CA TYR A 171 0.43 10.64 -25.14
C TYR A 171 0.60 11.04 -26.61
N ARG A 172 -0.04 12.14 -27.01
CA ARG A 172 -0.02 12.67 -28.40
C ARG A 172 0.87 13.89 -28.60
N ASP A 173 1.47 14.39 -27.52
CA ASP A 173 2.25 15.63 -27.49
C ASP A 173 3.72 15.47 -27.93
N GLY A 174 4.07 14.32 -28.49
CA GLY A 174 5.41 14.06 -29.05
C GLY A 174 6.46 13.67 -28.02
N ARG A 175 6.11 13.54 -26.73
CA ARG A 175 7.02 12.98 -25.72
C ARG A 175 7.36 11.52 -26.03
N GLU A 176 8.58 11.12 -25.69
CA GLU A 176 8.93 9.70 -25.66
C GLU A 176 8.40 9.04 -24.38
N HIS A 177 7.85 7.83 -24.51
CA HIS A 177 7.37 7.05 -23.38
C HIS A 177 8.52 6.38 -22.63
N ALA A 178 8.47 6.47 -21.31
CA ALA A 178 9.45 5.89 -20.38
C ALA A 178 8.75 5.51 -19.06
N GLY A 179 7.66 4.75 -19.17
CA GLY A 179 6.78 4.38 -18.06
C GLY A 179 6.43 5.59 -17.16
N VAL A 180 6.60 5.45 -15.85
CA VAL A 180 6.26 6.50 -14.86
C VAL A 180 7.04 7.79 -15.05
N LEU A 181 8.21 7.76 -15.70
CA LEU A 181 9.04 8.95 -15.92
C LEU A 181 8.41 9.92 -16.92
N SER A 182 7.58 9.40 -17.82
CA SER A 182 6.90 10.16 -18.87
C SER A 182 5.47 10.60 -18.50
N MET A 183 5.01 10.30 -17.28
CA MET A 183 3.63 10.57 -16.86
C MET A 183 3.42 12.00 -16.36
N THR A 184 2.41 12.68 -16.89
CA THR A 184 2.02 14.02 -16.42
C THR A 184 1.62 14.01 -14.95
N SER A 185 0.84 13.00 -14.52
CA SER A 185 0.35 12.88 -13.13
C SER A 185 1.44 13.00 -12.07
N LEU A 186 2.55 12.29 -12.30
CA LEU A 186 3.63 12.20 -11.34
C LEU A 186 4.29 13.57 -11.15
N TRP A 187 4.40 14.33 -12.23
CA TRP A 187 5.06 15.64 -12.21
C TRP A 187 4.15 16.79 -11.82
N LEU A 188 2.83 16.60 -11.86
CA LEU A 188 1.88 17.45 -11.15
C LEU A 188 1.98 17.24 -9.62
N ARG A 189 2.12 16.00 -9.17
CA ARG A 189 2.33 15.68 -7.74
C ARG A 189 3.66 16.24 -7.24
N TYR A 190 4.71 16.19 -8.04
CA TYR A 190 6.06 16.65 -7.70
C TYR A 190 6.49 17.79 -8.61
N PRO A 191 5.95 19.01 -8.42
CA PRO A 191 6.29 20.15 -9.25
C PRO A 191 7.74 20.58 -8.98
N SER A 192 8.33 21.28 -9.95
CA SER A 192 9.56 22.04 -9.72
C SER A 192 9.26 23.50 -9.38
N ALA A 193 10.28 24.33 -9.24
CA ALA A 193 10.18 25.79 -9.19
C ALA A 193 11.37 26.36 -9.96
N GLY A 194 11.34 27.62 -10.37
CA GLY A 194 12.27 28.18 -11.35
C GLY A 194 13.74 27.98 -10.99
N VAL A 195 14.08 28.31 -9.74
CA VAL A 195 15.44 28.13 -9.18
C VAL A 195 15.76 26.68 -8.80
N ASN A 196 14.75 25.81 -8.69
CA ASN A 196 14.94 24.39 -8.40
C ASN A 196 15.38 23.63 -9.65
N ALA A 197 15.05 24.11 -10.85
CA ALA A 197 15.52 23.57 -12.13
C ALA A 197 15.38 22.03 -12.21
N ASN A 198 14.18 21.52 -11.90
CA ASN A 198 13.79 20.10 -11.88
C ASN A 198 14.50 19.19 -10.86
N ARG A 199 15.32 19.72 -9.95
CA ARG A 199 16.01 18.91 -8.93
C ARG A 199 15.05 18.18 -7.98
N HIS A 200 13.86 18.72 -7.73
CA HIS A 200 12.83 18.02 -6.95
C HIS A 200 12.28 16.78 -7.66
N ARG A 201 12.11 16.83 -8.99
CA ARG A 201 11.69 15.68 -9.81
C ARG A 201 12.78 14.62 -9.86
N ALA A 202 14.03 15.04 -10.08
CA ALA A 202 15.19 14.15 -10.01
C ALA A 202 15.32 13.46 -8.64
N ASN A 203 15.19 14.19 -7.54
CA ASN A 203 15.19 13.59 -6.20
C ASN A 203 14.01 12.65 -5.98
N THR A 204 12.84 12.95 -6.57
CA THR A 204 11.68 12.06 -6.51
C THR A 204 11.95 10.74 -7.22
N VAL A 205 12.56 10.75 -8.41
CA VAL A 205 13.00 9.54 -9.12
C VAL A 205 13.91 8.71 -8.24
N THR A 206 14.98 9.29 -7.70
CA THR A 206 15.95 8.52 -6.90
C THR A 206 15.35 8.03 -5.58
N ARG A 207 14.50 8.83 -4.92
CA ARG A 207 13.84 8.43 -3.68
C ARG A 207 12.86 7.28 -3.90
N VAL A 208 12.01 7.37 -4.92
CA VAL A 208 10.91 6.41 -5.15
C VAL A 208 11.40 5.14 -5.82
N LEU A 209 12.32 5.24 -6.78
CA LEU A 209 12.77 4.10 -7.59
C LEU A 209 14.08 3.48 -7.11
N LEU A 210 14.94 4.24 -6.43
CA LEU A 210 16.27 3.77 -6.00
C LEU A 210 16.46 3.79 -4.48
N CYS A 211 15.45 4.25 -3.73
CA CYS A 211 15.51 4.42 -2.29
C CYS A 211 16.69 5.31 -1.84
N ASP A 212 17.09 6.27 -2.68
CA ASP A 212 18.19 7.21 -2.47
C ASP A 212 17.64 8.64 -2.46
N ASP A 213 17.50 9.22 -1.26
CA ASP A 213 17.00 10.57 -1.07
C ASP A 213 18.16 11.55 -0.84
N TYR A 214 18.38 12.45 -1.79
CA TYR A 214 19.39 13.52 -1.67
C TYR A 214 19.14 14.42 -0.46
N LEU A 215 17.89 14.61 -0.06
CA LEU A 215 17.53 15.46 1.09
C LEU A 215 17.79 14.78 2.43
N ALA A 216 17.96 13.46 2.46
CA ALA A 216 18.31 12.70 3.66
C ALA A 216 19.84 12.60 3.89
N ARG A 217 20.66 13.01 2.92
CA ARG A 217 22.11 12.89 3.00
C ARG A 217 22.68 13.84 4.08
N PRO A 218 23.56 13.34 4.98
CA PRO A 218 24.20 14.20 5.97
C PRO A 218 25.24 15.09 5.30
N VAL A 219 24.89 16.34 5.02
CA VAL A 219 25.80 17.35 4.47
C VAL A 219 25.94 18.50 5.46
N SER A 220 27.17 18.97 5.66
CA SER A 220 27.47 20.13 6.51
C SER A 220 28.15 21.20 5.66
N PHE A 221 27.59 22.41 5.69
CA PHE A 221 28.12 23.56 4.97
C PHE A 221 28.75 24.54 5.95
N SER A 222 29.90 25.11 5.58
CA SER A 222 30.46 26.22 6.33
C SER A 222 29.57 27.46 6.20
N ARG A 223 29.67 28.38 7.17
CA ARG A 223 28.90 29.64 7.11
C ARG A 223 29.22 30.44 5.84
N SER A 224 30.48 30.45 5.41
CA SER A 224 30.89 31.16 4.19
C SER A 224 30.32 30.54 2.92
N GLN A 225 30.11 29.22 2.86
CA GLN A 225 29.45 28.55 1.74
C GLN A 225 27.96 28.92 1.66
N ILE A 226 27.28 29.00 2.81
CA ILE A 226 25.88 29.44 2.88
C ILE A 226 25.74 30.91 2.49
N ASP A 227 26.60 31.78 3.01
CA ASP A 227 26.56 33.21 2.69
C ASP A 227 26.81 33.45 1.18
N ALA A 228 27.66 32.64 0.53
CA ALA A 228 27.88 32.69 -0.91
C ALA A 228 26.60 32.40 -1.72
N LEU A 229 25.77 31.44 -1.30
CA LEU A 229 24.48 31.14 -1.96
C LEU A 229 23.49 32.31 -1.91
N THR A 230 23.59 33.17 -0.90
CA THR A 230 22.70 34.33 -0.73
C THR A 230 23.23 35.62 -1.36
N SER A 231 24.50 35.64 -1.76
CA SER A 231 25.19 36.85 -2.23
C SER A 231 25.72 36.75 -3.66
N GLY A 232 25.83 35.55 -4.21
CA GLY A 232 26.22 35.28 -5.60
C GLY A 232 25.12 34.56 -6.38
N ASP A 233 25.42 34.23 -7.64
CA ASP A 233 24.59 33.34 -8.45
C ASP A 233 24.64 31.92 -7.86
N PRO A 234 23.49 31.31 -7.51
CA PRO A 234 23.47 29.99 -6.88
C PRO A 234 24.14 28.90 -7.73
N GLU A 235 24.03 28.94 -9.05
CA GLU A 235 24.56 27.93 -9.96
C GLU A 235 26.08 28.03 -10.09
N ASP A 236 26.62 29.25 -10.09
CA ASP A 236 28.06 29.47 -10.01
C ASP A 236 28.63 28.95 -8.69
N VAL A 237 27.97 29.26 -7.56
CA VAL A 237 28.38 28.79 -6.24
C VAL A 237 28.35 27.26 -6.17
N ILE A 238 27.29 26.61 -6.68
CA ILE A 238 27.18 25.15 -6.77
C ILE A 238 28.35 24.58 -7.58
N ARG A 239 28.65 25.17 -8.74
CA ARG A 239 29.69 24.70 -9.66
C ARG A 239 31.09 24.80 -9.07
N GLU A 240 31.37 25.90 -8.38
CA GLU A 240 32.71 26.21 -7.86
C GLU A 240 32.96 25.60 -6.47
N THR A 241 31.93 25.16 -5.76
CA THR A 241 32.04 24.60 -4.41
C THR A 241 32.12 23.07 -4.43
N PRO A 242 33.27 22.46 -4.06
CA PRO A 242 33.42 21.00 -4.08
C PRO A 242 32.41 20.25 -3.21
N THR A 243 32.01 20.82 -2.07
CA THR A 243 31.00 20.22 -1.18
C THR A 243 29.64 20.09 -1.86
N CYS A 244 29.21 21.08 -2.66
CA CYS A 244 27.94 21.05 -3.39
C CYS A 244 27.96 19.96 -4.48
N GLN A 245 29.11 19.75 -5.11
CA GLN A 245 29.29 18.72 -6.14
C GLN A 245 29.12 17.28 -5.64
N SER A 246 29.17 17.04 -4.32
CA SER A 246 28.86 15.72 -3.73
C SER A 246 27.45 15.21 -4.07
N CYS A 247 26.52 16.13 -4.34
CA CYS A 247 25.15 15.82 -4.75
C CYS A 247 24.89 16.28 -6.19
N HIS A 248 25.26 17.51 -6.53
CA HIS A 248 24.92 18.14 -7.81
C HIS A 248 25.54 17.48 -9.04
N SER A 249 26.67 16.78 -8.90
CA SER A 249 27.31 16.05 -10.01
C SER A 249 26.44 14.93 -10.60
N SER A 250 25.48 14.41 -9.83
CA SER A 250 24.51 13.39 -10.28
C SER A 250 23.08 13.94 -10.34
N LEU A 251 22.73 14.85 -9.43
CA LEU A 251 21.39 15.43 -9.37
C LEU A 251 21.06 16.34 -10.57
N ASP A 252 21.98 17.22 -10.98
CA ASP A 252 21.70 18.20 -12.03
C ASP A 252 21.57 17.54 -13.42
N PRO A 253 22.46 16.60 -13.83
CA PRO A 253 22.26 15.85 -15.07
C PRO A 253 20.95 15.06 -15.07
N LEU A 254 20.54 14.49 -13.93
CA LEU A 254 19.25 13.80 -13.84
C LEU A 254 18.08 14.77 -13.99
N ALA A 255 18.14 15.93 -13.33
CA ALA A 255 17.11 16.98 -13.39
C ALA A 255 16.88 17.50 -14.82
N SER A 256 17.92 17.51 -15.64
CA SER A 256 17.89 17.99 -17.02
C SER A 256 16.87 17.26 -17.91
N HIS A 257 16.46 16.04 -17.55
CA HIS A 257 15.48 15.26 -18.31
C HIS A 257 14.03 15.77 -18.18
N PHE A 258 13.74 16.61 -17.18
CA PHE A 258 12.35 16.95 -16.84
C PHE A 258 11.92 18.36 -17.28
N PHE A 259 12.72 19.04 -18.10
CA PHE A 259 12.35 20.37 -18.60
C PHE A 259 11.17 20.33 -19.59
N GLY A 260 10.90 19.21 -20.26
CA GLY A 260 9.65 19.08 -21.03
C GLY A 260 8.38 19.18 -20.17
N PHE A 261 8.47 19.07 -18.83
CA PHE A 261 7.36 19.27 -17.90
C PHE A 261 7.39 20.64 -17.21
N TRP A 262 8.05 21.63 -17.80
CA TRP A 262 8.24 22.94 -17.17
C TRP A 262 6.92 23.71 -17.08
N TRP A 263 6.56 24.14 -15.87
CA TRP A 263 5.26 24.77 -15.61
C TRP A 263 5.36 26.30 -15.44
N GLU A 264 6.56 26.84 -15.17
CA GLU A 264 6.76 28.29 -15.04
C GLU A 264 6.89 28.94 -16.42
N ILE A 265 5.76 28.99 -17.12
CA ILE A 265 5.62 29.60 -18.44
C ILE A 265 4.54 30.69 -18.41
N GLU A 266 4.65 31.65 -19.32
CA GLU A 266 3.53 32.55 -19.61
C GLU A 266 2.50 31.77 -20.44
N GLY A 267 1.33 31.50 -19.88
CA GLY A 267 0.32 30.64 -20.52
C GLY A 267 -0.90 30.38 -19.63
N ASP A 268 -1.92 29.73 -20.19
CA ASP A 268 -3.06 29.25 -19.41
C ASP A 268 -2.71 28.01 -18.57
N LEU A 269 -3.59 27.59 -17.66
CA LEU A 269 -3.35 26.43 -16.79
C LEU A 269 -3.22 25.12 -17.58
N THR A 270 -3.77 25.04 -18.78
CA THR A 270 -3.60 23.88 -19.66
C THR A 270 -2.16 23.81 -20.17
N GLU A 271 -1.61 24.92 -20.66
CA GLU A 271 -0.20 24.97 -21.10
C GLU A 271 0.77 24.64 -19.95
N GLN A 272 0.46 25.04 -18.71
CA GLN A 272 1.31 24.78 -17.54
C GLN A 272 1.30 23.33 -17.06
N THR A 273 0.34 22.51 -17.53
CA THR A 273 0.16 21.13 -17.07
C THR A 273 0.52 20.07 -18.12
N LEU A 274 0.72 20.47 -19.37
CA LEU A 274 1.09 19.57 -20.47
C LEU A 274 2.60 19.47 -20.66
N TYR A 275 3.04 18.42 -21.37
CA TYR A 275 4.44 18.29 -21.78
C TYR A 275 4.71 19.10 -23.04
N ARG A 276 5.91 19.68 -23.10
CA ARG A 276 6.37 20.58 -24.14
C ARG A 276 7.76 20.14 -24.61
N PRO A 277 7.88 19.44 -25.76
CA PRO A 277 9.17 19.00 -26.27
C PRO A 277 10.15 20.16 -26.51
N GLU A 278 9.64 21.35 -26.85
CA GLU A 278 10.47 22.54 -27.06
C GLU A 278 11.22 23.02 -25.81
N ASP A 279 10.74 22.65 -24.62
CA ASP A 279 11.32 23.06 -23.35
C ASP A 279 12.44 22.10 -22.89
N GLU A 280 12.59 20.93 -23.51
CA GLU A 280 13.59 19.92 -23.12
C GLU A 280 15.01 20.48 -23.01
N GLU A 281 15.39 21.46 -23.84
CA GLU A 281 16.73 22.07 -23.84
C GLU A 281 16.92 23.20 -22.82
N MET A 282 15.91 23.58 -22.03
CA MET A 282 15.99 24.67 -21.05
C MET A 282 17.08 24.46 -19.99
N TRP A 283 17.55 23.23 -19.77
CA TRP A 283 18.69 22.95 -18.90
C TRP A 283 19.95 23.77 -19.27
N LYS A 284 20.11 24.17 -20.54
CA LYS A 284 21.22 25.01 -21.03
C LYS A 284 21.25 26.37 -20.33
N ASP A 285 20.08 26.95 -20.11
CA ASP A 285 19.93 28.28 -19.54
C ASP A 285 19.79 28.26 -18.02
N HIS A 286 19.25 27.18 -17.45
CA HIS A 286 19.01 27.08 -16.00
C HIS A 286 20.23 26.70 -15.17
N HIS A 287 20.97 25.65 -15.56
CA HIS A 287 22.15 25.20 -14.79
C HIS A 287 23.30 24.71 -15.68
N ASN A 288 23.09 24.69 -17.01
CA ASN A 288 24.04 24.28 -18.04
C ASN A 288 24.69 22.92 -17.75
N ARG A 289 23.86 21.91 -17.47
CA ARG A 289 24.27 20.51 -17.28
C ARG A 289 23.53 19.66 -18.29
N GLU A 290 24.26 18.89 -19.07
CA GLU A 290 23.67 17.96 -20.04
C GLU A 290 22.93 16.82 -19.31
N PRO A 291 21.85 16.29 -19.89
CA PRO A 291 21.17 15.11 -19.37
C PRO A 291 22.14 13.93 -19.17
N GLY A 292 22.02 13.30 -18.02
CA GLY A 292 22.82 12.14 -17.66
C GLY A 292 22.34 11.43 -16.40
N TYR A 293 22.81 10.21 -16.22
CA TYR A 293 22.50 9.34 -15.09
C TYR A 293 23.79 8.85 -14.43
N PHE A 294 24.09 9.35 -13.22
CA PHE A 294 25.27 8.98 -12.43
C PHE A 294 26.59 8.94 -13.24
N GLY A 295 26.81 9.97 -14.06
CA GLY A 295 28.02 10.11 -14.88
C GLY A 295 27.98 9.44 -16.25
N LYS A 296 26.89 8.73 -16.60
CA LYS A 296 26.61 8.24 -17.96
C LYS A 296 25.75 9.29 -18.70
N PRO A 297 26.20 9.85 -19.83
CA PRO A 297 25.36 10.73 -20.65
C PRO A 297 24.13 10.01 -21.20
N THR A 298 23.04 10.73 -21.38
CA THR A 298 21.77 10.24 -21.94
C THR A 298 21.16 11.31 -22.86
N ALA A 299 20.37 10.89 -23.83
CA ALA A 299 19.70 11.80 -24.77
C ALA A 299 18.29 12.21 -24.33
N ASN A 300 17.53 11.30 -23.70
CA ASN A 300 16.09 11.46 -23.47
C ASN A 300 15.60 10.61 -22.28
N LEU A 301 14.30 10.70 -21.97
CA LEU A 301 13.67 9.92 -20.90
C LEU A 301 13.71 8.41 -21.16
N ALA A 302 13.64 7.95 -22.41
CA ALA A 302 13.70 6.54 -22.75
C ALA A 302 15.07 5.93 -22.40
N GLU A 303 16.17 6.61 -22.74
CA GLU A 303 17.53 6.21 -22.35
C GLU A 303 17.74 6.26 -20.83
N LEU A 304 17.18 7.26 -20.15
CA LEU A 304 17.17 7.30 -18.68
C LEU A 304 16.43 6.08 -18.10
N GLY A 305 15.27 5.73 -18.65
CA GLY A 305 14.48 4.56 -18.25
C GLY A 305 15.26 3.25 -18.41
N MET A 306 15.98 3.07 -19.52
CA MET A 306 16.85 1.92 -19.73
C MET A 306 17.99 1.85 -18.71
N LEU A 307 18.66 2.97 -18.41
CA LEU A 307 19.72 2.99 -17.40
C LEU A 307 19.22 2.75 -15.97
N LEU A 308 18.01 3.22 -15.65
CA LEU A 308 17.34 2.90 -14.38
C LEU A 308 16.99 1.41 -14.28
N ALA A 309 16.52 0.80 -15.37
CA ALA A 309 16.23 -0.62 -15.42
C ALA A 309 17.47 -1.51 -15.23
N GLU A 310 18.65 -1.03 -15.64
CA GLU A 310 19.94 -1.70 -15.41
C GLU A 310 20.52 -1.46 -14.00
N ASP A 311 20.00 -0.51 -13.24
CA ASP A 311 20.52 -0.17 -11.91
C ASP A 311 20.03 -1.16 -10.85
N THR A 312 20.96 -1.82 -10.16
CA THR A 312 20.61 -2.81 -9.12
C THR A 312 19.80 -2.20 -7.98
N ARG A 313 19.92 -0.89 -7.74
CA ARG A 313 19.14 -0.19 -6.71
C ARG A 313 17.65 -0.16 -7.02
N LEU A 314 17.24 -0.28 -8.29
CA LEU A 314 15.84 -0.43 -8.65
C LEU A 314 15.25 -1.72 -8.06
N VAL A 315 15.99 -2.82 -8.18
CA VAL A 315 15.63 -4.13 -7.61
C VAL A 315 15.64 -4.05 -6.08
N ASP A 316 16.70 -3.50 -5.49
CA ASP A 316 16.84 -3.41 -4.03
C ASP A 316 15.72 -2.54 -3.42
N CYS A 317 15.34 -1.44 -4.07
CA CYS A 317 14.27 -0.57 -3.60
C CYS A 317 12.87 -1.20 -3.73
N ALA A 318 12.63 -2.00 -4.77
CA ALA A 318 11.41 -2.78 -4.89
C ALA A 318 11.29 -3.81 -3.77
N VAL A 319 12.36 -4.55 -3.48
CA VAL A 319 12.45 -5.51 -2.37
C VAL A 319 12.16 -4.81 -1.05
N LYS A 320 12.81 -3.68 -0.78
CA LYS A 320 12.56 -2.87 0.43
C LYS A 320 11.11 -2.42 0.52
N THR A 321 10.54 -1.88 -0.56
CA THR A 321 9.16 -1.36 -0.57
C THR A 321 8.14 -2.47 -0.27
N VAL A 322 8.24 -3.62 -0.93
CA VAL A 322 7.33 -4.75 -0.70
C VAL A 322 7.54 -5.33 0.69
N PHE A 323 8.80 -5.52 1.11
CA PHE A 323 9.11 -6.05 2.42
C PHE A 323 8.56 -5.17 3.54
N GLU A 324 8.87 -3.88 3.55
CA GLU A 324 8.43 -2.95 4.59
C GLU A 324 6.90 -2.85 4.65
N GLY A 325 6.24 -2.79 3.50
CA GLY A 325 4.80 -2.66 3.43
C GLY A 325 4.04 -3.94 3.81
N VAL A 326 4.55 -5.12 3.47
CA VAL A 326 3.95 -6.42 3.85
C VAL A 326 4.25 -6.75 5.31
N THR A 327 5.44 -6.43 5.81
CA THR A 327 5.82 -6.76 7.19
C THR A 327 5.41 -5.70 8.21
N GLN A 328 5.08 -4.46 7.81
CA GLN A 328 4.85 -3.30 8.68
C GLN A 328 6.07 -2.92 9.53
N ARG A 329 7.27 -3.09 8.96
CA ARG A 329 8.54 -2.88 9.65
C ARG A 329 9.49 -2.11 8.76
N ALA A 330 10.12 -1.07 9.30
CA ALA A 330 11.21 -0.39 8.60
C ALA A 330 12.45 -1.31 8.53
N THR A 331 13.08 -1.34 7.36
CA THR A 331 14.34 -2.06 7.16
C THR A 331 15.53 -1.28 7.70
N SER A 332 16.56 -2.02 8.05
CA SER A 332 17.82 -1.54 8.62
C SER A 332 18.99 -2.34 8.05
N GLU A 333 20.23 -1.94 8.35
CA GLU A 333 21.41 -2.71 7.93
C GLU A 333 21.42 -4.15 8.47
N ALA A 334 20.78 -4.39 9.62
CA ALA A 334 20.65 -5.73 10.22
C ALA A 334 19.76 -6.68 9.40
N ASP A 335 18.98 -6.15 8.44
CA ASP A 335 18.08 -6.92 7.58
C ASP A 335 18.73 -7.39 6.28
N TRP A 336 20.01 -7.06 6.07
CA TRP A 336 20.67 -7.31 4.79
C TRP A 336 20.59 -8.77 4.33
N ALA A 337 20.76 -9.73 5.25
CA ALA A 337 20.68 -11.16 4.92
C ALA A 337 19.26 -11.56 4.48
N GLU A 338 18.25 -11.15 5.25
CA GLU A 338 16.82 -11.39 4.98
C GLU A 338 16.39 -10.78 3.63
N LEU A 339 16.76 -9.53 3.38
CA LEU A 339 16.46 -8.85 2.12
C LEU A 339 17.19 -9.48 0.92
N SER A 340 18.39 -10.03 1.13
CA SER A 340 19.16 -10.69 0.06
C SER A 340 18.48 -11.95 -0.46
N GLU A 341 17.79 -12.70 0.41
CA GLU A 341 17.02 -13.89 0.01
C GLU A 341 15.82 -13.51 -0.86
N HIS A 342 15.09 -12.46 -0.47
CA HIS A 342 13.98 -11.93 -1.26
C HIS A 342 14.42 -11.31 -2.57
N ARG A 343 15.59 -10.65 -2.60
CA ARG A 343 16.22 -10.15 -3.82
C ARG A 343 16.51 -11.29 -4.81
N ALA A 344 17.11 -12.39 -4.34
CA ALA A 344 17.39 -13.55 -5.18
C ALA A 344 16.09 -14.18 -5.72
N ALA A 345 15.06 -14.34 -4.87
CA ALA A 345 13.76 -14.85 -5.30
C ALA A 345 13.06 -13.94 -6.32
N PHE A 346 13.23 -12.63 -6.20
CA PHE A 346 12.69 -11.66 -7.15
C PHE A 346 13.39 -11.76 -8.51
N GLU A 347 14.72 -11.87 -8.54
CA GLU A 347 15.50 -12.09 -9.77
C GLU A 347 15.15 -13.43 -10.43
N ASP A 348 15.14 -14.52 -9.66
CA ASP A 348 14.77 -15.87 -10.15
C ASP A 348 13.32 -15.94 -10.63
N GLY A 349 12.45 -15.14 -10.03
CA GLY A 349 11.05 -14.95 -10.39
C GLY A 349 10.80 -14.00 -11.57
N GLY A 350 11.84 -13.63 -12.32
CA GLY A 350 11.73 -12.78 -13.52
C GLY A 350 11.38 -11.33 -13.21
N LEU A 351 11.71 -10.85 -12.01
CA LEU A 351 11.36 -9.52 -11.50
C LEU A 351 9.84 -9.27 -11.44
N THR A 352 9.04 -10.31 -11.19
CA THR A 352 7.59 -10.16 -11.00
C THR A 352 7.24 -9.81 -9.55
N LEU A 353 6.33 -8.86 -9.35
CA LEU A 353 5.92 -8.45 -8.00
C LEU A 353 5.21 -9.58 -7.23
N ARG A 354 4.57 -10.53 -7.94
CA ARG A 354 4.02 -11.74 -7.32
C ARG A 354 5.10 -12.64 -6.74
N ALA A 355 6.21 -12.87 -7.47
CA ALA A 355 7.31 -13.68 -6.96
C ALA A 355 7.96 -13.06 -5.71
N LEU A 356 8.14 -11.74 -5.70
CA LEU A 356 8.67 -11.02 -4.54
C LEU A 356 7.71 -11.08 -3.34
N ALA A 357 6.41 -10.79 -3.53
CA ALA A 357 5.42 -10.90 -2.46
C ALA A 357 5.35 -12.34 -1.91
N ARG A 358 5.39 -13.35 -2.80
CA ARG A 358 5.45 -14.77 -2.44
C ARG A 358 6.67 -15.09 -1.56
N SER A 359 7.85 -14.59 -1.90
CA SER A 359 9.05 -14.88 -1.10
C SER A 359 8.96 -14.30 0.31
N VAL A 360 8.36 -13.11 0.46
CA VAL A 360 8.18 -12.47 1.77
C VAL A 360 7.17 -13.23 2.62
N VAL A 361 6.00 -13.57 2.08
CA VAL A 361 4.94 -14.21 2.88
C VAL A 361 5.25 -15.66 3.27
N LEU A 362 6.21 -16.31 2.60
CA LEU A 362 6.65 -17.66 2.94
C LEU A 362 7.81 -17.69 3.95
N SER A 363 8.39 -16.53 4.29
CA SER A 363 9.54 -16.47 5.20
C SER A 363 9.18 -16.81 6.65
N GLU A 364 10.16 -17.29 7.41
CA GLU A 364 9.96 -17.62 8.82
C GLU A 364 9.67 -16.37 9.65
N GLU A 365 10.32 -15.25 9.33
CA GLU A 365 10.14 -13.95 9.98
C GLU A 365 8.72 -13.41 9.79
N TYR A 366 8.14 -13.54 8.59
CA TYR A 366 6.77 -13.11 8.33
C TYR A 366 5.76 -13.92 9.17
N ARG A 367 6.03 -15.23 9.33
CA ARG A 367 5.19 -16.20 10.05
C ARG A 367 5.45 -16.20 11.56
N ALA A 368 6.39 -15.41 12.06
CA ALA A 368 6.82 -15.41 13.45
C ALA A 368 5.80 -14.78 14.42
N ALA A 369 5.59 -15.44 15.56
CA ALA A 369 4.90 -14.91 16.73
C ALA A 369 5.87 -14.33 17.76
N ALA A 370 7.08 -14.88 17.84
CA ALA A 370 8.14 -14.43 18.72
C ALA A 370 9.50 -14.94 18.21
N THR A 371 10.58 -14.40 18.76
CA THR A 371 11.93 -14.94 18.58
C THR A 371 12.72 -14.85 19.87
N SER A 372 13.62 -15.79 20.11
CA SER A 372 14.61 -15.74 21.19
C SER A 372 15.82 -14.85 20.87
N ASP A 373 15.99 -14.47 19.60
CA ASP A 373 17.01 -13.52 19.18
C ASP A 373 16.58 -12.10 19.57
N ALA A 374 17.38 -11.46 20.45
CA ALA A 374 17.04 -10.15 20.99
C ALA A 374 17.11 -9.01 19.94
N GLU A 375 17.97 -9.13 18.93
CA GLU A 375 18.11 -8.12 17.88
C GLU A 375 16.94 -8.21 16.90
N LEU A 376 16.57 -9.42 16.48
CA LEU A 376 15.37 -9.64 15.66
C LEU A 376 14.10 -9.30 16.45
N ALA A 377 13.99 -9.66 17.73
CA ALA A 377 12.83 -9.33 18.57
C ALA A 377 12.56 -7.83 18.66
N ALA A 378 13.61 -7.00 18.67
CA ALA A 378 13.49 -5.54 18.77
C ALA A 378 12.88 -4.90 17.52
N ARG A 379 12.94 -5.59 16.37
CA ARG A 379 12.47 -5.10 15.08
C ARG A 379 11.23 -5.83 14.57
N LEU A 380 11.02 -7.10 14.94
CA LEU A 380 9.94 -7.95 14.43
C LEU A 380 8.54 -7.52 14.94
N PRO A 381 7.61 -7.12 14.06
CA PRO A 381 6.22 -6.86 14.43
C PRO A 381 5.47 -8.19 14.59
N THR A 382 5.25 -8.60 15.83
CA THR A 382 4.53 -9.84 16.15
C THR A 382 3.02 -9.67 16.06
N VAL A 383 2.51 -8.43 16.12
CA VAL A 383 1.12 -8.05 15.90
C VAL A 383 1.10 -6.92 14.88
N LYS A 384 0.33 -7.08 13.81
CA LYS A 384 0.16 -6.07 12.76
C LYS A 384 -1.17 -5.34 12.94
N GLN A 385 -1.26 -4.12 12.43
CA GLN A 385 -2.50 -3.34 12.43
C GLN A 385 -3.05 -3.22 11.02
N VAL A 386 -4.36 -3.40 10.84
CA VAL A 386 -5.02 -3.17 9.55
C VAL A 386 -4.82 -1.73 9.07
N SER A 387 -4.58 -1.56 7.78
CA SER A 387 -4.66 -0.25 7.13
C SER A 387 -6.12 0.20 7.02
N PRO A 388 -6.39 1.49 6.77
CA PRO A 388 -7.76 1.98 6.58
C PRO A 388 -8.52 1.24 5.47
N THR A 389 -7.88 0.96 4.34
CA THR A 389 -8.47 0.19 3.23
C THR A 389 -8.74 -1.26 3.62
N GLN A 390 -7.82 -1.90 4.37
CA GLN A 390 -8.03 -3.27 4.87
C GLN A 390 -9.22 -3.30 5.85
N LEU A 391 -9.34 -2.33 6.75
CA LEU A 391 -10.47 -2.23 7.67
C LEU A 391 -11.80 -2.07 6.91
N ALA A 392 -11.85 -1.19 5.91
CA ALA A 392 -13.03 -1.04 5.06
C ALA A 392 -13.39 -2.35 4.34
N SER A 393 -12.38 -2.99 3.73
CA SER A 393 -12.56 -4.25 2.99
C SER A 393 -13.04 -5.39 3.89
N ILE A 394 -12.47 -5.54 5.10
CA ILE A 394 -12.91 -6.54 6.09
C ILE A 394 -14.36 -6.28 6.50
N ILE A 395 -14.72 -5.04 6.80
CA ILE A 395 -16.09 -4.69 7.21
C ILE A 395 -17.07 -4.94 6.07
N GLU A 396 -16.76 -4.52 4.85
CA GLU A 396 -17.61 -4.74 3.69
C GLU A 396 -17.77 -6.25 3.40
N ASP A 397 -16.70 -7.03 3.47
CA ASP A 397 -16.73 -8.47 3.20
C ASP A 397 -17.62 -9.23 4.21
N ILE A 398 -17.52 -8.93 5.50
CA ILE A 398 -18.30 -9.63 6.53
C ILE A 398 -19.73 -9.09 6.69
N THR A 399 -19.95 -7.79 6.42
CA THR A 399 -21.25 -7.14 6.70
C THR A 399 -22.05 -6.73 5.46
N GLY A 400 -21.41 -6.66 4.29
CA GLY A 400 -21.96 -6.04 3.07
C GLY A 400 -22.03 -4.51 3.13
N TYR A 401 -21.51 -3.87 4.18
CA TYR A 401 -21.58 -2.43 4.37
C TYR A 401 -20.33 -1.70 3.85
N ALA A 402 -20.50 -0.86 2.84
CA ALA A 402 -19.51 0.12 2.41
C ALA A 402 -19.74 1.47 3.09
N TRP A 403 -18.68 2.08 3.63
CA TRP A 403 -18.78 3.34 4.38
C TRP A 403 -18.50 4.55 3.49
N THR A 404 -19.53 5.03 2.81
CA THR A 404 -19.40 6.13 1.84
C THR A 404 -20.01 7.46 2.32
N PHE A 405 -19.42 8.59 1.91
CA PHE A 405 -19.93 9.94 2.14
C PHE A 405 -20.06 10.69 0.81
N ASP A 406 -21.28 11.00 0.39
CA ASP A 406 -21.57 11.66 -0.90
C ASP A 406 -20.92 10.96 -2.11
N GLY A 407 -20.84 9.62 -2.07
CA GLY A 407 -20.23 8.80 -3.12
C GLY A 407 -18.73 8.51 -2.93
N ARG A 408 -18.08 9.12 -1.93
CA ARG A 408 -16.66 8.89 -1.61
C ARG A 408 -16.45 7.79 -0.59
N GLU A 409 -15.46 6.95 -0.82
CA GLU A 409 -15.06 5.90 0.12
C GLU A 409 -14.42 6.48 1.39
N GLY A 410 -15.04 6.26 2.54
CA GLY A 410 -14.65 6.92 3.79
C GLY A 410 -13.23 6.61 4.25
N LEU A 411 -12.73 5.38 4.05
CA LEU A 411 -11.39 4.97 4.50
C LEU A 411 -10.35 4.83 3.39
N SER A 412 -10.72 5.13 2.14
CA SER A 412 -9.80 5.04 0.99
C SER A 412 -9.66 6.35 0.23
N ASP A 413 -10.60 7.29 0.40
CA ASP A 413 -10.50 8.63 -0.16
C ASP A 413 -9.73 9.57 0.80
N GLN A 414 -8.57 10.02 0.33
CA GLN A 414 -7.65 10.85 1.10
C GLN A 414 -8.10 12.30 1.30
N SER A 415 -9.08 12.77 0.53
CA SER A 415 -9.65 14.12 0.68
C SER A 415 -10.46 14.28 1.99
N THR A 416 -10.89 13.19 2.62
CA THR A 416 -11.78 13.21 3.78
C THR A 416 -11.06 13.40 5.13
N GLY A 417 -9.76 13.12 5.17
CA GLY A 417 -8.96 13.08 6.40
C GLY A 417 -9.24 11.89 7.33
N LEU A 418 -10.28 11.10 7.07
CA LEU A 418 -10.59 9.89 7.85
C LEU A 418 -9.51 8.80 7.73
N PRO A 419 -8.88 8.55 6.56
CA PRO A 419 -7.83 7.54 6.47
C PRO A 419 -6.64 7.85 7.38
N VAL A 420 -6.24 9.13 7.48
CA VAL A 420 -5.17 9.58 8.40
C VAL A 420 -5.55 9.30 9.86
N LEU A 421 -6.79 9.59 10.26
CA LEU A 421 -7.26 9.29 11.62
C LEU A 421 -7.25 7.79 11.92
N ALA A 422 -7.47 6.96 10.90
CA ALA A 422 -7.40 5.50 10.97
C ALA A 422 -5.98 4.93 10.84
N GLY A 423 -4.94 5.77 10.80
CA GLY A 423 -3.52 5.33 10.74
C GLY A 423 -2.94 5.22 9.32
N GLY A 424 -3.67 5.66 8.29
CA GLY A 424 -3.15 5.78 6.93
C GLY A 424 -2.37 7.07 6.68
N ILE A 425 -2.16 7.37 5.39
CA ILE A 425 -1.48 8.57 4.89
C ILE A 425 -2.45 9.44 4.10
N ASP A 426 -2.20 10.75 3.95
CA ASP A 426 -2.90 11.62 2.98
C ASP A 426 -2.07 11.87 1.72
N SER A 427 -0.90 11.24 1.64
CA SER A 427 0.08 11.39 0.57
C SER A 427 0.66 12.82 0.41
N ARG A 428 0.34 13.77 1.30
CA ARG A 428 0.76 15.18 1.21
C ARG A 428 1.47 15.67 2.48
N TYR A 429 0.83 15.58 3.63
CA TYR A 429 1.32 16.04 4.93
C TYR A 429 1.65 14.87 5.86
N VAL A 430 0.80 13.85 5.88
CA VAL A 430 1.04 12.59 6.57
C VAL A 430 1.47 11.58 5.52
N THR A 431 2.75 11.19 5.56
CA THR A 431 3.37 10.43 4.48
C THR A 431 3.91 9.06 4.89
N THR A 432 3.74 8.71 6.16
CA THR A 432 4.12 7.41 6.72
C THR A 432 2.91 6.88 7.49
N PRO A 433 2.47 5.64 7.23
CA PRO A 433 1.40 5.02 8.00
C PRO A 433 1.75 4.93 9.49
N ASN A 434 0.74 4.97 10.34
CA ASN A 434 0.85 4.73 11.77
C ASN A 434 0.31 3.34 12.12
N HIS A 435 1.20 2.45 12.51
CA HIS A 435 0.87 1.08 12.93
C HIS A 435 0.60 0.97 14.44
N ASP A 436 0.69 2.08 15.19
CA ASP A 436 0.36 2.12 16.60
C ASP A 436 -1.12 2.50 16.84
N PRO A 437 -1.77 1.91 17.86
CA PRO A 437 -3.12 2.27 18.24
C PRO A 437 -3.24 3.76 18.57
N SER A 438 -4.27 4.41 18.04
CA SER A 438 -4.52 5.84 18.26
C SER A 438 -5.95 6.12 18.69
N VAL A 439 -6.17 7.27 19.34
CA VAL A 439 -7.51 7.74 19.70
C VAL A 439 -8.37 7.96 18.44
N GLY A 440 -7.76 8.42 17.35
CA GLY A 440 -8.43 8.59 16.05
C GLY A 440 -8.99 7.26 15.54
N LEU A 441 -8.16 6.20 15.55
CA LEU A 441 -8.55 4.87 15.08
C LEU A 441 -9.72 4.32 15.89
N VAL A 442 -9.72 4.49 17.22
CA VAL A 442 -10.81 4.02 18.09
C VAL A 442 -12.13 4.74 17.76
N PHE A 443 -12.11 6.04 17.50
CA PHE A 443 -13.32 6.77 17.11
C PHE A 443 -13.82 6.39 15.72
N ILE A 444 -12.91 6.18 14.77
CA ILE A 444 -13.24 5.68 13.44
C ILE A 444 -13.89 4.30 13.54
N GLN A 445 -13.26 3.36 14.23
CA GLN A 445 -13.80 2.02 14.45
C GLN A 445 -15.19 2.08 15.09
N GLU A 446 -15.39 2.91 16.10
CA GLU A 446 -16.69 3.07 16.75
C GLU A 446 -17.78 3.53 15.77
N ARG A 447 -17.51 4.53 14.92
CA ARG A 447 -18.50 5.05 13.96
C ARG A 447 -18.77 4.11 12.80
N LEU A 448 -17.73 3.47 12.29
CA LEU A 448 -17.85 2.43 11.28
C LEU A 448 -18.68 1.26 11.81
N ALA A 449 -18.35 0.75 13.00
CA ALA A 449 -19.08 -0.36 13.63
C ALA A 449 -20.54 -0.03 13.95
N GLN A 450 -20.86 1.20 14.35
CA GLN A 450 -22.25 1.65 14.55
C GLN A 450 -23.04 1.65 13.24
N SER A 451 -22.42 2.12 12.16
CA SER A 451 -23.08 2.23 10.85
C SER A 451 -23.25 0.85 10.21
N ALA A 452 -22.21 0.03 10.22
CA ALA A 452 -22.25 -1.36 9.76
C ALA A 452 -23.21 -2.21 10.60
N GLY A 453 -23.20 -2.07 11.93
CA GLY A 453 -24.12 -2.81 12.81
C GLY A 453 -25.58 -2.48 12.55
N ARG A 454 -25.89 -1.21 12.26
CA ARG A 454 -27.22 -0.80 11.84
C ARG A 454 -27.62 -1.42 10.50
N TYR A 455 -26.74 -1.32 9.50
CA TYR A 455 -26.97 -1.93 8.18
C TYR A 455 -27.25 -3.42 8.28
N VAL A 456 -26.42 -4.17 9.01
CA VAL A 456 -26.59 -5.60 9.26
C VAL A 456 -27.95 -5.91 9.88
N ALA A 457 -28.35 -5.17 10.92
CA ALA A 457 -29.62 -5.45 11.58
C ALA A 457 -30.82 -5.16 10.68
N GLU A 458 -30.80 -4.05 9.92
CA GLU A 458 -31.85 -3.69 8.97
C GLU A 458 -31.94 -4.72 7.83
N HIS A 459 -30.81 -5.19 7.30
CA HIS A 459 -30.75 -6.16 6.22
C HIS A 459 -31.07 -7.60 6.67
N ASP A 460 -30.36 -8.12 7.66
CA ASP A 460 -30.41 -9.52 8.04
C ASP A 460 -31.69 -9.90 8.82
N LEU A 461 -32.38 -8.93 9.42
CA LEU A 461 -33.64 -9.17 10.13
C LEU A 461 -34.88 -8.80 9.30
N ASP A 462 -34.73 -8.27 8.08
CA ASP A 462 -35.87 -8.04 7.18
C ASP A 462 -36.47 -9.40 6.77
N PRO A 463 -37.74 -9.68 7.14
CA PRO A 463 -38.42 -10.91 6.74
C PRO A 463 -38.63 -11.04 5.22
N ASN A 464 -38.44 -9.96 4.46
CA ASN A 464 -38.56 -9.92 3.00
C ASN A 464 -37.21 -9.86 2.28
N ARG A 465 -36.08 -9.97 2.98
CA ARG A 465 -34.75 -9.98 2.35
C ARG A 465 -34.66 -11.06 1.29
N GLU A 466 -34.01 -10.72 0.17
CA GLU A 466 -33.56 -11.68 -0.82
C GLU A 466 -32.17 -12.23 -0.44
N GLY A 467 -32.02 -13.54 -0.36
CA GLY A 467 -30.75 -14.19 -0.01
C GLY A 467 -30.53 -14.43 1.49
N ASP A 468 -29.38 -15.02 1.80
CA ASP A 468 -29.03 -15.40 3.17
C ASP A 468 -28.61 -14.20 4.02
N ALA A 469 -28.79 -14.30 5.34
CA ALA A 469 -28.25 -13.32 6.27
C ALA A 469 -26.71 -13.39 6.27
N LEU A 470 -26.06 -12.22 6.36
CA LEU A 470 -24.60 -12.15 6.32
C LEU A 470 -23.99 -12.43 7.69
N MET A 471 -24.52 -11.79 8.74
CA MET A 471 -24.00 -11.84 10.10
C MET A 471 -25.01 -12.42 11.10
N LEU A 472 -26.32 -12.24 10.91
CA LEU A 472 -27.37 -12.70 11.83
C LEU A 472 -28.09 -13.97 11.32
N GLN A 473 -27.36 -15.08 11.21
CA GLN A 473 -27.84 -16.34 10.59
C GLN A 473 -28.68 -17.25 11.51
N TYR A 474 -28.55 -17.12 12.83
CA TYR A 474 -29.16 -18.05 13.79
C TYR A 474 -30.42 -17.50 14.45
N VAL A 475 -30.73 -16.22 14.24
CA VAL A 475 -31.85 -15.53 14.89
C VAL A 475 -32.71 -14.80 13.86
N THR A 476 -33.96 -14.56 14.22
CA THR A 476 -34.90 -13.74 13.46
C THR A 476 -35.35 -12.53 14.28
N VAL A 477 -36.07 -11.60 13.66
CA VAL A 477 -36.65 -10.43 14.35
C VAL A 477 -37.64 -10.81 15.46
N LEU A 478 -38.17 -12.04 15.45
CA LEU A 478 -39.13 -12.55 16.44
C LEU A 478 -38.48 -13.24 17.64
N ASP A 479 -37.21 -13.62 17.53
CA ASP A 479 -36.51 -14.30 18.61
C ASP A 479 -36.13 -13.34 19.73
N THR A 480 -36.32 -13.79 20.98
CA THR A 480 -35.80 -13.13 22.18
C THR A 480 -34.90 -14.09 22.96
N PRO A 481 -34.03 -13.59 23.85
CA PRO A 481 -33.21 -14.46 24.69
C PRO A 481 -34.03 -15.40 25.59
N GLU A 482 -35.31 -15.07 25.86
CA GLU A 482 -36.23 -15.94 26.60
C GLU A 482 -36.89 -17.00 25.71
N SER A 483 -37.21 -16.67 24.46
CA SER A 483 -37.86 -17.61 23.54
C SER A 483 -36.87 -18.61 22.95
N ASN A 484 -35.64 -18.19 22.67
CA ASN A 484 -34.64 -18.98 21.97
C ASN A 484 -33.20 -18.71 22.47
N PRO A 485 -32.87 -19.04 23.74
CA PRO A 485 -31.58 -18.74 24.34
C PRO A 485 -30.40 -19.39 23.60
N ALA A 486 -30.57 -20.62 23.09
CA ALA A 486 -29.53 -21.36 22.38
C ALA A 486 -29.15 -20.69 21.04
N ALA A 487 -30.14 -20.20 20.30
CA ALA A 487 -29.90 -19.45 19.06
C ALA A 487 -29.15 -18.14 19.33
N PHE A 488 -29.51 -17.41 20.40
CA PHE A 488 -28.80 -16.20 20.79
C PHE A 488 -27.34 -16.46 21.14
N GLU A 489 -27.04 -17.53 21.89
CA GLU A 489 -25.66 -17.91 22.19
C GLU A 489 -24.89 -18.27 20.92
N ALA A 490 -25.47 -19.11 20.06
CA ALA A 490 -24.86 -19.49 18.77
C ALA A 490 -24.60 -18.26 17.89
N GLN A 491 -25.56 -17.35 17.82
CA GLN A 491 -25.46 -16.10 17.05
C GLN A 491 -24.30 -15.23 17.54
N ILE A 492 -24.17 -15.03 18.85
CA ILE A 492 -23.11 -14.17 19.39
C ILE A 492 -21.74 -14.81 19.18
N ARG A 493 -21.62 -16.13 19.32
CA ARG A 493 -20.37 -16.85 19.02
C ARG A 493 -19.99 -16.73 17.54
N ASP A 494 -20.96 -16.84 16.64
CA ASP A 494 -20.76 -16.67 15.19
C ASP A 494 -20.32 -15.24 14.84
N LEU A 495 -20.92 -14.22 15.45
CA LEU A 495 -20.49 -12.82 15.27
C LEU A 495 -19.00 -12.65 15.60
N PHE A 496 -18.55 -13.15 16.75
CA PHE A 496 -17.14 -13.04 17.11
C PHE A 496 -16.23 -13.91 16.26
N LEU A 497 -16.69 -15.07 15.78
CA LEU A 497 -15.92 -15.88 14.84
C LEU A 497 -15.66 -15.11 13.54
N ARG A 498 -16.68 -14.48 12.96
CA ARG A 498 -16.54 -13.66 11.73
C ARG A 498 -15.66 -12.43 11.94
N VAL A 499 -15.83 -11.75 13.07
CA VAL A 499 -15.07 -10.53 13.40
C VAL A 499 -13.61 -10.82 13.71
N ARG A 500 -13.30 -11.92 14.42
CA ARG A 500 -11.94 -12.21 14.90
C ARG A 500 -11.19 -13.19 13.99
N GLY A 501 -11.91 -13.95 13.16
CA GLY A 501 -11.39 -15.16 12.52
C GLY A 501 -11.05 -16.29 13.50
N VAL A 502 -11.28 -16.12 14.81
CA VAL A 502 -10.92 -17.06 15.87
C VAL A 502 -12.12 -17.30 16.77
N PRO A 503 -12.50 -18.57 17.05
CA PRO A 503 -13.66 -18.87 17.87
C PRO A 503 -13.48 -18.38 19.31
N LEU A 504 -14.60 -18.01 19.94
CA LEU A 504 -14.62 -17.81 21.38
C LEU A 504 -14.31 -19.11 22.12
N ALA A 505 -13.60 -19.00 23.25
CA ALA A 505 -13.44 -20.11 24.17
C ALA A 505 -14.81 -20.66 24.63
N GLU A 506 -14.87 -21.94 24.99
CA GLU A 506 -16.13 -22.56 25.44
C GLU A 506 -16.73 -21.82 26.65
N ASP A 507 -15.89 -21.35 27.57
CA ASP A 507 -16.25 -20.63 28.79
C ASP A 507 -16.31 -19.09 28.64
N ALA A 508 -16.28 -18.58 27.41
CA ALA A 508 -16.37 -17.15 27.12
C ALA A 508 -17.62 -16.51 27.73
N THR A 509 -17.46 -15.30 28.28
CA THR A 509 -18.55 -14.57 28.95
C THR A 509 -19.32 -13.65 28.02
N GLU A 510 -18.76 -13.38 26.84
CA GLU A 510 -19.31 -12.48 25.83
C GLU A 510 -20.76 -12.82 25.43
N PRO A 511 -21.15 -14.09 25.18
CA PRO A 511 -22.53 -14.44 24.87
C PRO A 511 -23.52 -13.98 25.95
N ALA A 512 -23.26 -14.32 27.22
CA ALA A 512 -24.13 -13.93 28.32
C ALA A 512 -24.22 -12.40 28.49
N ARG A 513 -23.09 -11.69 28.33
CA ARG A 513 -23.05 -10.22 28.45
C ARG A 513 -23.79 -9.53 27.31
N LEU A 514 -23.65 -10.00 26.07
CA LEU A 514 -24.33 -9.42 24.92
C LEU A 514 -25.81 -9.77 24.86
N MET A 515 -26.23 -10.94 25.37
CA MET A 515 -27.64 -11.23 25.62
C MET A 515 -28.24 -10.24 26.63
N ALA A 516 -27.52 -9.91 27.71
CA ALA A 516 -27.97 -8.92 28.67
C ALA A 516 -28.04 -7.51 28.06
N LEU A 517 -27.05 -7.13 27.24
CA LEU A 517 -27.06 -5.87 26.49
C LEU A 517 -28.28 -5.80 25.56
N TRP A 518 -28.53 -6.85 24.79
CA TRP A 518 -29.67 -6.92 23.89
C TRP A 518 -30.98 -6.66 24.64
N LYS A 519 -31.19 -7.27 25.81
CA LYS A 519 -32.39 -7.04 26.64
C LYS A 519 -32.53 -5.58 27.07
N GLN A 520 -31.42 -4.95 27.46
CA GLN A 520 -31.41 -3.54 27.87
C GLN A 520 -31.79 -2.63 26.70
N LEU A 521 -31.20 -2.86 25.53
CA LEU A 521 -31.48 -2.10 24.32
C LEU A 521 -32.93 -2.32 23.85
N TYR A 522 -33.40 -3.56 23.82
CA TYR A 522 -34.77 -3.90 23.46
C TYR A 522 -35.80 -3.23 24.40
N SER A 523 -35.52 -3.23 25.70
CA SER A 523 -36.36 -2.55 26.71
C SER A 523 -36.40 -1.04 26.50
N ALA A 524 -35.29 -0.42 26.08
CA ALA A 524 -35.19 1.02 25.85
C ALA A 524 -35.82 1.47 24.52
N GLU A 525 -35.60 0.71 23.45
CA GLU A 525 -35.95 1.09 22.07
C GLU A 525 -37.28 0.50 21.60
N GLY A 526 -37.72 -0.62 22.18
CA GLY A 526 -38.90 -1.36 21.74
C GLY A 526 -38.75 -2.01 20.35
N SER A 527 -37.51 -2.19 19.87
CA SER A 527 -37.21 -2.75 18.55
C SER A 527 -36.09 -3.80 18.64
N ALA A 528 -36.37 -5.01 18.17
CA ALA A 528 -35.39 -6.10 18.08
C ALA A 528 -34.26 -5.77 17.10
N GLU A 529 -34.60 -5.12 15.99
CA GLU A 529 -33.65 -4.62 15.00
C GLU A 529 -32.66 -3.64 15.64
N ARG A 530 -33.14 -2.62 16.37
CA ARG A 530 -32.24 -1.66 17.05
C ARG A 530 -31.40 -2.32 18.14
N ALA A 531 -31.95 -3.30 18.86
CA ALA A 531 -31.21 -4.04 19.86
C ALA A 531 -30.08 -4.85 19.22
N TRP A 532 -30.33 -5.53 18.10
CA TRP A 532 -29.31 -6.24 17.34
C TRP A 532 -28.29 -5.30 16.71
N ALA A 533 -28.69 -4.13 16.20
CA ALA A 533 -27.74 -3.13 15.71
C ALA A 533 -26.71 -2.74 16.77
N GLY A 534 -27.13 -2.58 18.03
CA GLY A 534 -26.23 -2.31 19.15
C GLY A 534 -25.32 -3.49 19.50
N VAL A 535 -25.83 -4.73 19.46
CA VAL A 535 -25.02 -5.94 19.71
C VAL A 535 -23.96 -6.14 18.63
N VAL A 536 -24.34 -6.03 17.35
CA VAL A 536 -23.40 -6.14 16.22
C VAL A 536 -22.37 -5.02 16.27
N SER A 537 -22.79 -3.80 16.59
CA SER A 537 -21.87 -2.67 16.80
C SER A 537 -20.84 -2.94 17.89
N VAL A 538 -21.21 -3.60 19.00
CA VAL A 538 -20.24 -3.98 20.04
C VAL A 538 -19.31 -5.10 19.56
N ALA A 539 -19.81 -6.08 18.82
CA ALA A 539 -18.98 -7.14 18.23
C ALA A 539 -17.94 -6.55 17.27
N LEU A 540 -18.34 -5.67 16.34
CA LEU A 540 -17.44 -5.01 15.37
C LEU A 540 -16.44 -4.03 16.01
N ARG A 541 -16.62 -3.69 17.30
CA ARG A 541 -15.66 -2.91 18.09
C ARG A 541 -14.63 -3.76 18.82
N ASP A 542 -14.63 -5.07 18.60
CA ASP A 542 -13.58 -5.92 19.13
C ASP A 542 -12.21 -5.47 18.60
N PRO A 543 -11.21 -5.22 19.45
CA PRO A 543 -9.90 -4.80 18.99
C PRO A 543 -9.25 -5.77 18.00
N ARG A 544 -9.58 -7.07 18.04
CA ARG A 544 -9.01 -8.06 17.10
C ARG A 544 -9.39 -7.82 15.64
N ILE A 545 -10.43 -7.05 15.32
CA ILE A 545 -10.67 -6.66 13.92
C ILE A 545 -9.61 -5.68 13.39
N LEU A 546 -8.90 -5.00 14.30
CA LEU A 546 -7.86 -4.04 13.96
C LEU A 546 -6.47 -4.69 13.90
N PHE A 547 -6.29 -5.91 14.42
CA PHE A 547 -4.96 -6.52 14.58
C PHE A 547 -4.90 -7.97 14.13
N TYR A 548 -3.77 -8.37 13.54
CA TYR A 548 -3.57 -9.72 12.98
C TYR A 548 -2.10 -10.20 12.95
#